data_AF-A0A2U3XE17-F1
#
_entry.id   AF-A0A2U3XE17-F1
#
_cell.length_a   1.000
_cell.length_b   1.000
_cell.length_c   1.000
_cell.angle_alpha   90.00
_cell.angle_beta   90.00
_cell.angle_gamma   90.00
#
_symmetry.space_group_name_H-M   'P 1'
#
loop_
_entity.id
_entity.type
_entity.pdbx_description
1 polymer ?
#
loop_
_entity_poly.entity_id
_entity_poly.type
_entity_poly.pdbx_seq_one_letter_code
_entity_poly.pdbx_strand_id
1 'polypeptide(L)'
;MVSLGNIKVESGEPRGPLNHLQRELKFLLVLADGLRTGVTEWPEPLEVKSAVELVQEFLNDLNKLDGFGDSTKKDTETVKHDTAAVDRSIECLFTVRGDLDFAEQLWFKMSGSVISYQDLVKCFTLIIQSLQRGDIQPWLHSGSNSLLSKLIHQSYHGTMDTVALSGTIPVKMLLEIGLDKLKKDYISFFIGQELASLNHLEYFITPSVDIQEQVYRVQKLHHILEILVSCMLFIKPQHELLFALTQSCVKYYKQNPLDEQHIFQLPVRPTAVKSLYQSEKPQKWQVEISGGQKVKTVWQLSDSAPVDHLSFHKSDVSELTLNGSLEERMSFTNLVTCSQVHFK
;
A
#
# COMPACT_ATOMS: atom_id res chain seq x y z
N MET A 1 -10.46 14.28 28.95
CA MET A 1 -9.98 15.16 27.86
C MET A 1 -9.45 14.25 26.76
N VAL A 2 -10.00 14.36 25.55
CA VAL A 2 -9.59 13.56 24.38
C VAL A 2 -8.77 14.47 23.49
N SER A 3 -7.58 14.03 23.10
CA SER A 3 -6.74 14.74 22.12
C SER A 3 -7.05 14.23 20.72
N LEU A 4 -6.79 15.05 19.70
CA LEU A 4 -6.98 14.69 18.30
C LEU A 4 -5.63 14.61 17.60
N GLY A 5 -5.31 13.45 17.03
CA GLY A 5 -4.17 13.26 16.14
C GLY A 5 -4.61 13.49 14.70
N ASN A 6 -3.96 14.44 14.01
CA ASN A 6 -4.13 14.64 12.57
C ASN A 6 -3.10 13.76 11.85
N ILE A 7 -3.58 12.91 10.95
CA ILE A 7 -2.76 11.96 10.21
C ILE A 7 -2.92 12.25 8.72
N LYS A 8 -1.77 12.45 8.06
CA LYS A 8 -1.63 12.58 6.62
C LYS A 8 -0.35 11.86 6.23
N VAL A 9 -0.37 11.14 5.12
CA VAL A 9 0.78 10.37 4.61
C VAL A 9 1.04 10.75 3.16
N GLU A 10 2.31 10.88 2.80
CA GLU A 10 2.75 11.00 1.41
C GLU A 10 3.07 9.59 0.89
N SER A 11 2.44 9.19 -0.22
CA SER A 11 2.55 7.83 -0.75
C SER A 11 3.91 7.57 -1.43
N GLY A 12 4.37 6.31 -1.39
CA GLY A 12 5.42 5.83 -2.28
C GLY A 12 6.86 5.95 -1.78
N GLU A 13 7.09 5.94 -0.46
CA GLU A 13 8.45 5.96 0.11
C GLU A 13 9.28 4.72 -0.36
N PRO A 14 10.35 4.92 -1.15
CA PRO A 14 11.05 3.82 -1.83
C PRO A 14 11.90 2.94 -0.89
N ARG A 15 12.12 3.38 0.35
CA ARG A 15 12.83 2.63 1.40
C ARG A 15 11.91 2.10 2.50
N GLY A 16 10.60 2.33 2.36
CA GLY A 16 9.62 1.90 3.35
C GLY A 16 9.44 0.37 3.37
N PRO A 17 8.88 -0.17 4.47
CA PRO A 17 8.63 -1.61 4.62
C PRO A 17 7.61 -2.16 3.61
N LEU A 18 6.88 -1.29 2.91
CA LEU A 18 5.88 -1.64 1.90
C LEU A 18 6.42 -1.64 0.46
N ASN A 19 7.73 -1.47 0.26
CA ASN A 19 8.33 -1.33 -1.08
C ASN A 19 7.92 -2.45 -2.04
N HIS A 20 7.90 -3.70 -1.57
CA HIS A 20 7.47 -4.84 -2.38
C HIS A 20 6.03 -4.68 -2.89
N LEU A 21 5.07 -4.44 -1.99
CA LEU A 21 3.66 -4.24 -2.36
C LEU A 21 3.48 -3.00 -3.25
N GLN A 22 4.25 -1.94 -3.01
CA GLN A 22 4.19 -0.73 -3.82
C GLN A 22 4.71 -0.97 -5.25
N ARG A 23 5.74 -1.81 -5.43
CA ARG A 23 6.22 -2.21 -6.76
C ARG A 23 5.18 -3.03 -7.50
N GLU A 24 4.57 -4.01 -6.83
CA GLU A 24 3.51 -4.82 -7.43
C GLU A 24 2.29 -3.98 -7.81
N LEU A 25 1.89 -3.04 -6.95
CA LEU A 25 0.82 -2.11 -7.26
C LEU A 25 1.15 -1.25 -8.47
N LYS A 26 2.37 -0.69 -8.55
CA LYS A 26 2.82 0.09 -9.72
C LYS A 26 2.73 -0.75 -11.00
N PHE A 27 3.18 -2.00 -10.96
CA PHE A 27 3.07 -2.88 -12.12
C PHE A 27 1.62 -3.20 -12.48
N LEU A 28 0.75 -3.42 -11.49
CA LEU A 28 -0.69 -3.59 -11.69
C LEU A 28 -1.31 -2.38 -12.40
N LEU A 29 -0.91 -1.16 -12.01
CA LEU A 29 -1.39 0.08 -12.61
C LEU A 29 -0.91 0.24 -14.05
N VAL A 30 0.32 -0.16 -14.36
CA VAL A 30 0.84 -0.20 -15.74
C VAL A 30 -0.01 -1.13 -16.62
N LEU A 31 -0.37 -2.31 -16.12
CA LEU A 31 -1.24 -3.24 -16.85
C LEU A 31 -2.67 -2.70 -17.02
N ALA A 32 -3.21 -2.08 -15.96
CA ALA A 32 -4.53 -1.48 -15.99
C ALA A 32 -4.62 -0.32 -17.00
N ASP A 33 -3.60 0.54 -17.03
CA ASP A 33 -3.51 1.63 -17.98
C ASP A 33 -3.35 1.11 -19.41
N GLY A 34 -2.48 0.12 -19.61
CA GLY A 34 -2.31 -0.55 -20.90
C GLY A 34 -3.61 -1.17 -21.44
N LEU A 35 -4.43 -1.74 -20.55
CA LEU A 35 -5.74 -2.28 -20.91
C LEU A 35 -6.73 -1.16 -21.32
N ARG A 36 -6.61 0.03 -20.73
CA ARG A 36 -7.47 1.19 -20.97
C ARG A 36 -7.07 1.97 -22.22
N THR A 37 -5.77 2.19 -22.43
CA THR A 37 -5.22 3.05 -23.49
C THR A 37 -4.77 2.27 -24.72
N GLY A 38 -4.52 0.96 -24.58
CA GLY A 38 -3.90 0.12 -25.60
C GLY A 38 -2.38 0.25 -25.68
N VAL A 39 -1.76 1.08 -24.81
CA VAL A 39 -0.31 1.31 -24.77
C VAL A 39 0.19 1.03 -23.36
N THR A 40 1.17 0.13 -23.25
CA THR A 40 1.77 -0.23 -21.96
C THR A 40 3.20 0.27 -21.88
N GLU A 41 3.49 1.09 -20.87
CA GLU A 41 4.85 1.51 -20.50
C GLU A 41 5.47 0.46 -19.58
N TRP A 42 6.22 -0.48 -20.17
CA TRP A 42 6.79 -1.59 -19.41
C TRP A 42 7.90 -1.10 -18.46
N PRO A 43 7.89 -1.55 -17.19
CA PRO A 43 8.93 -1.17 -16.23
C PRO A 43 10.28 -1.83 -16.56
N GLU A 44 11.34 -1.31 -15.96
CA GLU A 44 12.66 -1.95 -16.01
C GLU A 44 12.63 -3.32 -15.32
N PRO A 45 13.28 -4.35 -15.90
CA PRO A 45 13.31 -5.67 -15.30
C PRO A 45 14.13 -5.66 -14.01
N LEU A 46 13.60 -6.33 -12.99
CA LEU A 46 14.28 -6.56 -11.71
C LEU A 46 15.11 -7.85 -11.75
N GLU A 47 14.70 -8.80 -12.58
CA GLU A 47 15.33 -10.10 -12.75
C GLU A 47 16.33 -10.10 -13.92
N VAL A 48 17.42 -10.85 -13.76
CA VAL A 48 18.43 -11.02 -14.83
C VAL A 48 17.91 -11.97 -15.92
N LYS A 49 17.10 -12.96 -15.53
CA LYS A 49 16.47 -13.90 -16.46
C LYS A 49 15.22 -13.27 -17.07
N SER A 50 14.95 -13.62 -18.33
CA SER A 50 13.71 -13.20 -19.00
C SER A 50 12.48 -13.84 -18.37
N ALA A 51 11.31 -13.19 -18.51
CA ALA A 51 10.04 -13.73 -18.04
C ALA A 51 9.76 -15.14 -18.57
N VAL A 52 10.09 -15.37 -19.84
CA VAL A 52 9.89 -16.67 -20.50
C VAL A 52 10.75 -17.76 -19.88
N GLU A 53 12.02 -17.46 -19.56
CA GLU A 53 12.91 -18.41 -18.89
C GLU A 53 12.44 -18.71 -17.47
N LEU A 54 12.01 -17.70 -16.71
CA LEU A 54 11.50 -17.89 -15.35
C LEU A 54 10.22 -18.72 -15.31
N VAL A 55 9.30 -18.49 -16.26
CA VAL A 55 8.08 -19.28 -16.40
C VAL A 55 8.41 -20.69 -16.84
N GLN A 56 9.33 -20.89 -17.79
CA GLN A 56 9.72 -22.22 -18.23
C GLN A 56 10.39 -23.02 -17.11
N GLU A 57 11.29 -22.41 -16.34
CA GLU A 57 11.93 -23.01 -15.16
C GLU A 57 10.87 -23.41 -14.13
N PHE A 58 9.92 -22.51 -13.84
CA PHE A 58 8.82 -22.79 -12.92
C PHE A 58 7.97 -23.99 -13.35
N LEU A 59 7.59 -24.05 -14.63
CA LEU A 59 6.84 -25.18 -15.18
C LEU A 59 7.65 -26.50 -15.10
N ASN A 60 8.94 -26.44 -15.39
CA ASN A 60 9.81 -27.61 -15.30
C ASN A 60 9.96 -28.12 -13.86
N ASP A 61 10.01 -27.22 -12.88
CA ASP A 61 10.13 -27.61 -11.47
C ASP A 61 8.84 -28.21 -10.92
N LEU A 62 7.67 -27.75 -11.39
CA LEU A 62 6.40 -28.41 -11.09
C LEU A 62 6.33 -29.83 -11.64
N ASN A 63 6.87 -30.08 -12.84
CA ASN A 63 6.96 -31.42 -13.42
C ASN A 63 7.90 -32.35 -12.64
N LYS A 64 8.94 -31.80 -11.98
CA LYS A 64 9.87 -32.60 -11.16
C LYS A 64 9.31 -32.91 -9.77
N LEU A 65 8.39 -32.11 -9.27
CA LEU A 65 7.86 -32.22 -7.90
C LEU A 65 6.90 -33.41 -7.71
N ASP A 66 6.47 -34.07 -8.80
CA ASP A 66 5.73 -35.34 -8.76
C ASP A 66 6.57 -36.51 -8.17
N GLY A 67 7.79 -36.24 -7.71
CA GLY A 67 8.57 -37.16 -6.90
C GLY A 67 9.58 -36.48 -5.97
N PHE A 68 9.13 -35.80 -4.92
CA PHE A 68 9.71 -35.84 -3.55
C PHE A 68 9.06 -34.77 -2.64
N GLY A 69 8.67 -35.19 -1.43
CA GLY A 69 8.04 -34.34 -0.43
C GLY A 69 9.00 -33.35 0.27
N ASP A 70 8.35 -32.33 0.84
CA ASP A 70 8.75 -31.45 1.95
C ASP A 70 10.24 -31.06 2.06
N SER A 71 10.54 -29.81 1.70
CA SER A 71 11.76 -29.15 2.16
C SER A 71 11.46 -27.75 2.69
N THR A 72 10.80 -27.71 3.84
CA THR A 72 10.92 -26.59 4.77
C THR A 72 12.36 -26.50 5.27
N LYS A 73 13.21 -25.73 4.59
CA LYS A 73 14.50 -25.28 5.15
C LYS A 73 14.27 -24.03 5.99
N LYS A 74 14.32 -24.23 7.30
CA LYS A 74 14.21 -23.21 8.34
C LYS A 74 15.62 -22.90 8.84
N ASP A 75 16.31 -21.96 8.21
CA ASP A 75 17.60 -21.50 8.71
C ASP A 75 17.40 -20.48 9.84
N THR A 76 17.81 -20.90 11.02
CA THR A 76 17.77 -20.13 12.27
C THR A 76 19.17 -19.59 12.51
N GLU A 77 19.38 -18.27 12.38
CA GLU A 77 20.62 -17.65 12.84
C GLU A 77 20.40 -16.57 13.90
N THR A 78 21.37 -16.54 14.79
CA THR A 78 21.41 -16.02 16.16
C THR A 78 21.28 -14.50 16.31
N VAL A 79 20.64 -14.13 17.43
CA VAL A 79 20.33 -12.76 17.88
C VAL A 79 21.55 -12.05 18.46
N LYS A 80 21.81 -10.82 18.00
CA LYS A 80 22.45 -9.74 18.78
C LYS A 80 21.60 -8.46 18.65
N HIS A 81 21.11 -8.00 19.79
CA HIS A 81 20.46 -6.69 20.07
C HIS A 81 21.53 -5.57 20.00
N ASP A 82 21.32 -4.31 19.64
CA ASP A 82 20.18 -3.40 19.74
C ASP A 82 20.17 -2.39 18.56
N THR A 83 19.05 -1.71 18.32
CA THR A 83 18.69 -0.81 17.18
C THR A 83 18.06 -1.52 15.96
N ALA A 84 18.52 -2.72 15.60
CA ALA A 84 17.89 -3.53 14.54
C ALA A 84 16.54 -4.17 14.92
N ALA A 85 16.12 -4.05 16.19
CA ALA A 85 14.89 -4.66 16.70
C ALA A 85 13.62 -3.95 16.22
N VAL A 86 13.67 -2.64 15.92
CA VAL A 86 12.50 -1.89 15.43
C VAL A 86 12.23 -2.24 13.97
N ASP A 87 13.27 -2.31 13.13
CA ASP A 87 13.17 -2.75 11.72
C ASP A 87 12.71 -4.20 11.64
N ARG A 88 13.31 -5.12 12.42
CA ARG A 88 12.84 -6.51 12.49
C ARG A 88 11.41 -6.65 13.02
N SER A 89 10.97 -5.77 13.92
CA SER A 89 9.58 -5.79 14.42
C SER A 89 8.58 -5.28 13.38
N ILE A 90 9.00 -4.38 12.48
CA ILE A 90 8.19 -3.93 11.34
C ILE A 90 8.19 -5.02 10.27
N GLU A 91 9.35 -5.55 9.89
CA GLU A 91 9.47 -6.67 8.93
C GLU A 91 8.69 -7.92 9.39
N CYS A 92 8.64 -8.20 10.70
CA CYS A 92 7.88 -9.32 11.27
C CYS A 92 6.35 -9.06 11.29
N LEU A 93 5.87 -7.80 11.26
CA LEU A 93 4.44 -7.48 11.15
C LEU A 93 3.89 -7.69 9.73
N PHE A 94 4.77 -7.62 8.72
CA PHE A 94 4.43 -7.78 7.30
C PHE A 94 5.01 -9.07 6.73
N THR A 95 4.83 -10.20 7.43
CA THR A 95 5.21 -11.51 6.89
C THR A 95 4.59 -11.68 5.50
N VAL A 96 5.45 -11.69 4.47
CA VAL A 96 5.03 -11.95 3.10
C VAL A 96 4.34 -13.29 3.10
N ARG A 97 3.12 -13.32 2.55
CA ARG A 97 2.32 -14.54 2.46
C ARG A 97 3.13 -15.61 1.72
N GLY A 98 3.46 -16.70 2.41
CA GLY A 98 4.34 -17.76 1.90
C GLY A 98 3.57 -18.88 1.19
N ASP A 99 2.29 -19.04 1.50
CA ASP A 99 1.35 -19.97 0.86
C ASP A 99 0.80 -19.35 -0.43
N LEU A 100 1.65 -19.22 -1.45
CA LEU A 100 1.25 -18.75 -2.77
C LEU A 100 0.83 -19.91 -3.66
N ASP A 101 -0.34 -19.82 -4.28
CA ASP A 101 -0.76 -20.79 -5.29
C ASP A 101 -0.01 -20.61 -6.62
N PHE A 102 -0.31 -21.46 -7.60
CA PHE A 102 0.31 -21.41 -8.92
C PHE A 102 0.18 -20.04 -9.61
N ALA A 103 -1.02 -19.44 -9.58
CA ALA A 103 -1.27 -18.17 -10.26
C ALA A 103 -0.53 -17.03 -9.54
N GLU A 104 -0.45 -17.08 -8.22
CA GLU A 104 0.25 -16.09 -7.40
C GLU A 104 1.78 -16.16 -7.55
N GLN A 105 2.33 -17.37 -7.63
CA GLN A 105 3.74 -17.59 -7.96
C GLN A 105 4.06 -17.13 -9.39
N LEU A 106 3.13 -17.36 -10.33
CA LEU A 106 3.26 -16.87 -11.69
C LEU A 106 3.30 -15.34 -11.74
N TRP A 107 2.41 -14.67 -11.01
CA TRP A 107 2.43 -13.21 -10.88
C TRP A 107 3.78 -12.72 -10.38
N PHE A 108 4.28 -13.28 -9.27
CA PHE A 108 5.58 -12.88 -8.70
C PHE A 108 6.73 -12.97 -9.72
N LYS A 109 6.79 -14.07 -10.49
CA LYS A 109 7.80 -14.27 -11.54
C LYS A 109 7.64 -13.27 -12.68
N MET A 110 6.42 -13.05 -13.14
CA MET A 110 6.15 -12.18 -14.30
C MET A 110 6.24 -10.69 -13.96
N SER A 111 5.81 -10.26 -12.77
CA SER A 111 5.81 -8.85 -12.38
C SER A 111 7.20 -8.23 -12.27
N GLY A 112 8.22 -9.06 -12.01
CA GLY A 112 9.62 -8.62 -11.94
C GLY A 112 10.40 -8.72 -13.25
N SER A 113 9.85 -9.31 -14.31
CA SER A 113 10.63 -9.72 -15.48
C SER A 113 9.99 -9.44 -16.85
N VAL A 114 8.68 -9.17 -16.89
CA VAL A 114 7.98 -8.85 -18.14
C VAL A 114 8.33 -7.42 -18.57
N ILE A 115 8.87 -7.30 -19.79
CA ILE A 115 9.26 -6.01 -20.39
C ILE A 115 8.55 -5.73 -21.72
N SER A 116 7.67 -6.64 -22.17
CA SER A 116 6.96 -6.49 -23.44
C SER A 116 5.66 -7.29 -23.50
N TYR A 117 4.74 -6.87 -24.39
CA TYR A 117 3.54 -7.63 -24.70
C TYR A 117 3.86 -9.05 -25.23
N GLN A 118 4.96 -9.19 -25.98
CA GLN A 118 5.39 -10.49 -26.52
C GLN A 118 5.82 -11.46 -25.42
N ASP A 119 6.37 -10.96 -24.31
CA ASP A 119 6.68 -11.81 -23.16
C ASP A 119 5.40 -12.38 -22.55
N LEU A 120 4.34 -11.58 -22.43
CA LEU A 120 3.03 -12.07 -21.97
C LEU A 120 2.49 -13.18 -22.88
N VAL A 121 2.49 -12.95 -24.20
CA VAL A 121 2.01 -13.93 -25.18
C VAL A 121 2.82 -15.22 -25.06
N LYS A 122 4.14 -15.15 -25.02
CA LYS A 122 5.02 -16.33 -24.91
C LYS A 122 4.80 -17.07 -23.59
N CYS A 123 4.78 -16.36 -22.46
CA CYS A 123 4.57 -16.96 -21.14
C CYS A 123 3.22 -17.67 -21.06
N PHE A 124 2.12 -17.02 -21.45
CA PHE A 124 0.80 -17.65 -21.44
C PHE A 124 0.69 -18.78 -22.47
N THR A 125 1.37 -18.69 -23.62
CA THR A 125 1.42 -19.79 -24.60
C THR A 125 2.05 -21.04 -23.98
N LEU A 126 3.20 -20.88 -23.30
CA LEU A 126 3.87 -22.00 -22.63
C LEU A 126 2.95 -22.65 -21.58
N ILE A 127 2.32 -21.84 -20.73
CA ILE A 127 1.42 -22.32 -19.67
C ILE A 127 0.22 -23.06 -20.26
N ILE A 128 -0.45 -22.47 -21.25
CA ILE A 128 -1.62 -23.09 -21.89
C ILE A 128 -1.23 -24.39 -22.58
N GLN A 129 -0.08 -24.45 -23.26
CA GLN A 129 0.41 -25.69 -23.87
C GLN A 129 0.72 -26.77 -22.83
N SER A 130 1.37 -26.42 -21.72
CA SER A 130 1.64 -27.37 -20.63
C SER A 130 0.35 -27.90 -19.99
N LEU A 131 -0.66 -27.06 -19.80
CA LEU A 131 -1.98 -27.48 -19.32
C LEU A 131 -2.68 -28.40 -20.34
N GLN A 132 -2.69 -28.02 -21.63
CA GLN A 132 -3.32 -28.82 -22.70
C GLN A 132 -2.69 -30.20 -22.87
N ARG A 133 -1.37 -30.30 -22.71
CA ARG A 133 -0.66 -31.59 -22.74
C ARG A 133 -0.85 -32.40 -21.47
N GLY A 134 -1.39 -31.81 -20.40
CA GLY A 134 -1.48 -32.44 -19.09
C GLY A 134 -0.11 -32.61 -18.42
N ASP A 135 0.90 -31.81 -18.82
CA ASP A 135 2.24 -31.87 -18.25
C ASP A 135 2.22 -31.49 -16.77
N ILE A 136 1.33 -30.55 -16.40
CA ILE A 136 1.21 -29.98 -15.06
C ILE A 136 -0.22 -30.13 -14.51
N GLN A 137 -0.36 -30.27 -13.19
CA GLN A 137 -1.64 -30.17 -12.46
C GLN A 137 -1.51 -29.15 -11.32
N PRO A 138 -1.46 -27.84 -11.65
CA PRO A 138 -1.13 -26.81 -10.67
C PRO A 138 -2.27 -26.61 -9.67
N TRP A 139 -1.99 -26.39 -8.39
CA TRP A 139 -3.01 -26.08 -7.39
C TRP A 139 -3.37 -24.58 -7.35
N LEU A 140 -4.64 -24.27 -7.05
CA LEU A 140 -5.18 -22.90 -6.94
C LEU A 140 -5.95 -22.71 -5.64
N HIS A 141 -5.86 -21.52 -5.05
CA HIS A 141 -6.80 -21.13 -3.99
C HIS A 141 -8.23 -20.99 -4.54
N SER A 142 -9.21 -21.33 -3.72
CA SER A 142 -10.62 -21.15 -4.05
C SER A 142 -10.98 -19.67 -4.24
N GLY A 143 -11.94 -19.39 -5.13
CA GLY A 143 -12.57 -18.07 -5.25
C GLY A 143 -11.97 -17.14 -6.31
N SER A 144 -10.99 -17.59 -7.10
CA SER A 144 -10.52 -16.85 -8.29
C SER A 144 -11.46 -17.04 -9.47
N ASN A 145 -11.90 -15.94 -10.09
CA ASN A 145 -12.71 -15.94 -11.30
C ASN A 145 -11.91 -15.59 -12.57
N SER A 146 -10.59 -15.57 -12.47
CA SER A 146 -9.69 -15.22 -13.57
C SER A 146 -9.84 -16.17 -14.77
N LEU A 147 -9.46 -15.71 -15.95
CA LEU A 147 -9.43 -16.57 -17.14
C LEU A 147 -8.47 -17.75 -16.94
N LEU A 148 -7.31 -17.52 -16.31
CA LEU A 148 -6.35 -18.58 -16.04
C LEU A 148 -6.90 -19.65 -15.08
N SER A 149 -7.63 -19.26 -14.02
CA SER A 149 -8.21 -20.25 -13.10
C SER A 149 -9.23 -21.14 -13.81
N LYS A 150 -10.06 -20.57 -14.68
CA LYS A 150 -11.02 -21.32 -15.51
C LYS A 150 -10.31 -22.33 -16.42
N LEU A 151 -9.24 -21.92 -17.09
CA LEU A 151 -8.45 -22.80 -17.96
C LEU A 151 -7.81 -23.95 -17.17
N ILE A 152 -7.27 -23.68 -15.98
CA ILE A 152 -6.69 -24.71 -15.10
C ILE A 152 -7.77 -25.71 -14.68
N HIS A 153 -8.95 -25.25 -14.25
CA HIS A 153 -10.04 -26.16 -13.89
C HIS A 153 -10.51 -27.01 -15.07
N GLN A 154 -10.62 -26.42 -16.26
CA GLN A 154 -10.95 -27.14 -17.50
C GLN A 154 -9.90 -28.21 -17.86
N SER A 155 -8.62 -27.91 -17.62
CA SER A 155 -7.49 -28.83 -17.85
C SER A 155 -7.65 -30.14 -17.10
N TYR A 156 -8.13 -30.11 -15.84
CA TYR A 156 -8.32 -31.33 -15.05
C TYR A 156 -9.39 -32.26 -15.63
N HIS A 157 -10.33 -31.72 -16.38
CA HIS A 157 -11.42 -32.46 -17.02
C HIS A 157 -11.10 -32.83 -18.48
N GLY A 158 -9.88 -32.57 -18.95
CA GLY A 158 -9.41 -32.95 -20.29
C GLY A 158 -10.05 -32.16 -21.44
N THR A 159 -10.78 -31.09 -21.15
CA THR A 159 -11.49 -30.27 -22.15
C THR A 159 -11.22 -28.79 -21.88
N MET A 160 -10.14 -28.26 -22.48
CA MET A 160 -9.77 -26.85 -22.39
C MET A 160 -10.25 -26.06 -23.60
N ASP A 161 -10.81 -24.88 -23.35
CA ASP A 161 -11.15 -23.94 -24.40
C ASP A 161 -9.88 -23.46 -25.13
N THR A 162 -10.01 -23.22 -26.43
CA THR A 162 -8.94 -22.60 -27.22
C THR A 162 -8.96 -21.10 -26.98
N VAL A 163 -7.93 -20.57 -26.32
CA VAL A 163 -7.78 -19.14 -26.07
C VAL A 163 -6.84 -18.53 -27.09
N ALA A 164 -7.37 -17.61 -27.91
CA ALA A 164 -6.55 -16.81 -28.81
C ALA A 164 -5.88 -15.68 -28.01
N LEU A 165 -4.56 -15.80 -27.77
CA LEU A 165 -3.73 -14.79 -27.08
C LEU A 165 -3.48 -13.56 -27.98
N SER A 166 -4.55 -12.83 -28.29
CA SER A 166 -4.56 -11.67 -29.18
C SER A 166 -5.24 -10.47 -28.54
N GLY A 167 -5.00 -9.28 -29.08
CA GLY A 167 -5.56 -8.03 -28.56
C GLY A 167 -5.14 -7.79 -27.11
N THR A 168 -6.10 -7.49 -26.23
CA THR A 168 -5.84 -7.16 -24.83
C THR A 168 -5.90 -8.36 -23.88
N ILE A 169 -6.15 -9.57 -24.41
CA ILE A 169 -6.36 -10.79 -23.59
C ILE A 169 -5.14 -11.10 -22.70
N PRO A 170 -3.88 -11.12 -23.20
CA PRO A 170 -2.73 -11.43 -22.34
C PRO A 170 -2.54 -10.42 -21.20
N VAL A 171 -2.76 -9.13 -21.47
CA VAL A 171 -2.67 -8.06 -20.46
C VAL A 171 -3.76 -8.25 -19.41
N LYS A 172 -5.00 -8.51 -19.85
CA LYS A 172 -6.13 -8.77 -18.95
C LYS A 172 -5.89 -10.00 -18.08
N MET A 173 -5.36 -11.09 -18.63
CA MET A 173 -5.04 -12.30 -17.86
C MET A 173 -4.06 -11.99 -16.73
N LEU A 174 -2.95 -11.29 -17.01
CA LEU A 174 -1.98 -10.96 -15.97
C LEU A 174 -2.54 -9.98 -14.94
N LEU A 175 -3.36 -9.02 -15.38
CA LEU A 175 -4.03 -8.06 -14.50
C LEU A 175 -5.00 -8.75 -13.53
N GLU A 176 -5.78 -9.72 -14.00
CA GLU A 176 -6.69 -10.52 -13.16
C GLU A 176 -5.92 -11.29 -12.08
N ILE A 177 -4.80 -11.92 -12.46
CA ILE A 177 -3.94 -12.65 -11.53
C ILE A 177 -3.36 -11.71 -10.46
N GLY A 178 -2.82 -10.55 -10.88
CA GLY A 178 -2.27 -9.56 -9.96
C GLY A 178 -3.31 -9.00 -9.00
N LEU A 179 -4.53 -8.75 -9.48
CA LEU A 179 -5.66 -8.33 -8.63
C LEU A 179 -5.99 -9.37 -7.58
N ASP A 180 -6.12 -10.64 -7.97
CA ASP A 180 -6.44 -11.73 -7.04
C ASP A 180 -5.34 -11.90 -5.99
N LYS A 181 -4.07 -11.83 -6.39
CA LYS A 181 -2.91 -11.92 -5.50
C LYS A 181 -2.90 -10.76 -4.49
N LEU A 182 -2.95 -9.53 -4.97
CA LEU A 182 -2.86 -8.34 -4.12
C LEU A 182 -4.05 -8.23 -3.17
N LYS A 183 -5.28 -8.52 -3.62
CA LYS A 183 -6.44 -8.57 -2.73
C LYS A 183 -6.23 -9.56 -1.59
N LYS A 184 -5.74 -10.77 -1.88
CA LYS A 184 -5.45 -11.76 -0.82
C LYS A 184 -4.37 -11.29 0.15
N ASP A 185 -3.35 -10.58 -0.33
CA ASP A 185 -2.32 -10.03 0.55
C ASP A 185 -2.86 -8.96 1.49
N TYR A 186 -3.67 -8.01 0.98
CA TYR A 186 -4.34 -7.04 1.84
C TYR A 186 -5.30 -7.70 2.82
N ILE A 187 -6.10 -8.68 2.37
CA ILE A 187 -6.99 -9.46 3.24
C ILE A 187 -6.17 -10.14 4.35
N SER A 188 -5.10 -10.83 4.00
CA SER A 188 -4.22 -11.53 4.94
C SER A 188 -3.64 -10.58 5.98
N PHE A 189 -3.18 -9.40 5.55
CA PHE A 189 -2.70 -8.38 6.47
C PHE A 189 -3.79 -7.87 7.41
N PHE A 190 -4.90 -7.34 6.88
CA PHE A 190 -5.92 -6.68 7.69
C PHE A 190 -6.65 -7.64 8.62
N ILE A 191 -6.90 -8.87 8.18
CA ILE A 191 -7.52 -9.92 9.01
C ILE A 191 -6.49 -10.50 9.99
N GLY A 192 -5.27 -10.81 9.52
CA GLY A 192 -4.22 -11.38 10.35
C GLY A 192 -3.75 -10.47 11.48
N GLN A 193 -3.81 -9.15 11.28
CA GLN A 193 -3.56 -8.14 12.32
C GLN A 193 -4.82 -7.78 13.14
N GLU A 194 -5.94 -8.45 12.91
CA GLU A 194 -7.23 -8.20 13.57
C GLU A 194 -7.71 -6.74 13.42
N LEU A 195 -7.34 -6.08 12.32
CA LEU A 195 -7.69 -4.68 12.04
C LEU A 195 -9.02 -4.54 11.29
N ALA A 196 -9.44 -5.58 10.57
CA ALA A 196 -10.71 -5.64 9.87
C ALA A 196 -11.23 -7.07 9.74
N SER A 197 -12.53 -7.21 9.46
CA SER A 197 -13.15 -8.47 9.05
C SER A 197 -13.31 -8.48 7.53
N LEU A 198 -13.56 -9.66 6.95
CA LEU A 198 -13.85 -9.77 5.51
C LEU A 198 -15.04 -8.87 5.10
N ASN A 199 -16.08 -8.78 5.94
CA ASN A 199 -17.25 -7.92 5.71
C ASN A 199 -16.87 -6.43 5.69
N HIS A 200 -15.92 -6.01 6.52
CA HIS A 200 -15.42 -4.63 6.46
C HIS A 200 -14.73 -4.34 5.12
N LEU A 201 -14.02 -5.33 4.56
CA LEU A 201 -13.24 -5.21 3.33
C LEU A 201 -14.03 -5.50 2.04
N GLU A 202 -15.24 -6.05 2.13
CA GLU A 202 -16.07 -6.50 1.00
C GLU A 202 -16.12 -5.51 -0.17
N TYR A 203 -16.36 -4.23 0.14
CA TYR A 203 -16.38 -3.15 -0.85
C TYR A 203 -15.12 -3.15 -1.73
N PHE A 204 -13.94 -3.33 -1.15
CA PHE A 204 -12.67 -3.22 -1.86
C PHE A 204 -12.32 -4.47 -2.66
N ILE A 205 -12.83 -5.64 -2.25
CA ILE A 205 -12.41 -6.94 -2.81
C ILE A 205 -13.43 -7.54 -3.78
N THR A 206 -14.67 -7.02 -3.81
CA THR A 206 -15.75 -7.57 -4.63
C THR A 206 -15.37 -7.68 -6.12
N PRO A 207 -15.65 -8.83 -6.78
CA PRO A 207 -15.39 -9.00 -8.21
C PRO A 207 -16.53 -8.46 -9.09
N SER A 208 -17.60 -7.91 -8.49
CA SER A 208 -18.82 -7.51 -9.20
C SER A 208 -18.69 -6.24 -10.03
N VAL A 209 -17.64 -5.44 -9.80
CA VAL A 209 -17.38 -4.18 -10.51
C VAL A 209 -16.37 -4.40 -11.64
N ASP A 210 -16.28 -3.43 -12.55
CA ASP A 210 -15.34 -3.50 -13.66
C ASP A 210 -13.88 -3.57 -13.18
N ILE A 211 -13.00 -4.09 -14.03
CA ILE A 211 -11.61 -4.35 -13.66
C ILE A 211 -10.83 -3.08 -13.29
N GLN A 212 -11.19 -1.93 -13.87
CA GLN A 212 -10.51 -0.66 -13.57
C GLN A 212 -10.93 -0.15 -12.18
N GLU A 213 -12.22 -0.25 -11.84
CA GLU A 213 -12.71 0.04 -10.50
C GLU A 213 -12.13 -0.94 -9.46
N GLN A 214 -11.92 -2.22 -9.81
CA GLN A 214 -11.24 -3.17 -8.91
C GLN A 214 -9.79 -2.72 -8.63
N VAL A 215 -9.04 -2.30 -9.64
CA VAL A 215 -7.68 -1.75 -9.49
C VAL A 215 -7.71 -0.50 -8.60
N TYR A 216 -8.64 0.42 -8.86
CA TYR A 216 -8.78 1.65 -8.08
C TYR A 216 -9.07 1.38 -6.59
N ARG A 217 -9.88 0.37 -6.30
CA ARG A 217 -10.16 -0.06 -4.92
C ARG A 217 -8.97 -0.71 -4.24
N VAL A 218 -8.12 -1.43 -4.98
CA VAL A 218 -6.85 -1.96 -4.47
C VAL A 218 -5.89 -0.81 -4.14
N GLN A 219 -5.85 0.27 -4.94
CA GLN A 219 -5.08 1.48 -4.58
C GLN A 219 -5.56 2.09 -3.26
N LYS A 220 -6.88 2.16 -3.03
CA LYS A 220 -7.44 2.60 -1.75
C LYS A 220 -6.99 1.71 -0.59
N LEU A 221 -6.99 0.38 -0.75
CA LEU A 221 -6.47 -0.53 0.28
C LEU A 221 -4.98 -0.30 0.56
N HIS A 222 -4.19 -0.07 -0.48
CA HIS A 222 -2.77 0.25 -0.33
C HIS A 222 -2.57 1.53 0.46
N HIS A 223 -3.30 2.59 0.13
CA HIS A 223 -3.16 3.86 0.85
C HIS A 223 -3.63 3.75 2.31
N ILE A 224 -4.68 2.96 2.61
CA ILE A 224 -5.05 2.63 3.99
C ILE A 224 -3.88 1.95 4.71
N LEU A 225 -3.21 1.01 4.05
CA LEU A 225 -2.05 0.32 4.60
C LEU A 225 -0.90 1.30 4.88
N GLU A 226 -0.55 2.16 3.94
CA GLU A 226 0.48 3.21 4.11
C GLU A 226 0.18 4.09 5.32
N ILE A 227 -1.06 4.56 5.47
CA ILE A 227 -1.51 5.36 6.63
C ILE A 227 -1.24 4.63 7.95
N LEU A 228 -1.59 3.34 8.01
CA LEU A 228 -1.39 2.53 9.21
C LEU A 228 0.09 2.33 9.51
N VAL A 229 0.90 2.02 8.51
CA VAL A 229 2.34 1.81 8.67
C VAL A 229 3.03 3.08 9.18
N SER A 230 2.71 4.24 8.62
CA SER A 230 3.24 5.52 9.11
C SER A 230 2.85 5.77 10.57
N CYS A 231 1.64 5.38 10.96
CA CYS A 231 1.16 5.54 12.34
C CYS A 231 1.74 4.52 13.32
N MET A 232 2.07 3.30 12.86
CA MET A 232 2.67 2.26 13.70
C MET A 232 3.98 2.73 14.34
N LEU A 233 4.76 3.61 13.69
CA LEU A 233 5.98 4.17 14.26
C LEU A 233 5.74 4.98 15.55
N PHE A 234 4.54 5.56 15.70
CA PHE A 234 4.20 6.46 16.81
C PHE A 234 3.24 5.84 17.82
N ILE A 235 2.44 4.86 17.39
CA ILE A 235 1.29 4.34 18.16
C ILE A 235 1.52 2.91 18.70
N LYS A 236 2.67 2.28 18.40
CA LYS A 236 3.10 0.97 18.96
C LYS A 236 3.05 1.02 20.51
N PRO A 237 1.99 0.52 21.19
CA PRO A 237 1.38 -0.80 21.01
C PRO A 237 -0.18 -0.81 21.06
N GLN A 238 -0.85 0.28 20.66
CA GLN A 238 -2.31 0.39 20.89
C GLN A 238 -3.10 -0.15 19.70
N HIS A 239 -3.34 -1.47 19.71
CA HIS A 239 -4.19 -2.13 18.72
C HIS A 239 -5.54 -1.42 18.55
N GLU A 240 -6.17 -0.99 19.66
CA GLU A 240 -7.42 -0.22 19.63
C GLU A 240 -7.36 1.03 18.74
N LEU A 241 -6.22 1.74 18.76
CA LEU A 241 -6.02 2.94 17.95
C LEU A 241 -5.80 2.60 16.48
N LEU A 242 -5.03 1.55 16.17
CA LEU A 242 -4.83 1.07 14.80
C LEU A 242 -6.14 0.53 14.21
N PHE A 243 -6.93 -0.18 15.00
CA PHE A 243 -8.26 -0.65 14.62
C PHE A 243 -9.18 0.54 14.34
N ALA A 244 -9.30 1.49 15.26
CA ALA A 244 -10.13 2.68 15.07
C ALA A 244 -9.73 3.50 13.83
N LEU A 245 -8.42 3.65 13.60
CA LEU A 245 -7.88 4.30 12.41
C LEU A 245 -8.27 3.52 11.14
N THR A 246 -8.08 2.20 11.13
CA THR A 246 -8.47 1.34 10.01
C THR A 246 -9.96 1.50 9.67
N GLN A 247 -10.83 1.47 10.68
CA GLN A 247 -12.27 1.64 10.49
C GLN A 247 -12.62 3.03 9.96
N SER A 248 -11.94 4.08 10.43
CA SER A 248 -12.10 5.44 9.92
C SER A 248 -11.73 5.55 8.44
N CYS A 249 -10.57 5.02 8.06
CA CYS A 249 -10.10 5.03 6.67
C CYS A 249 -11.00 4.20 5.76
N VAL A 250 -11.40 3.00 6.19
CA VAL A 250 -12.35 2.15 5.46
C VAL A 250 -13.68 2.86 5.23
N LYS A 251 -14.22 3.52 6.25
CA LYS A 251 -15.47 4.29 6.13
C LYS A 251 -15.33 5.44 5.13
N TYR A 252 -14.23 6.19 5.19
CA TYR A 252 -13.96 7.29 4.28
C TYR A 252 -13.86 6.81 2.82
N TYR A 253 -13.01 5.83 2.54
CA TYR A 253 -12.75 5.39 1.16
C TYR A 253 -13.88 4.60 0.51
N LYS A 254 -14.87 4.11 1.29
CA LYS A 254 -16.13 3.58 0.75
C LYS A 254 -17.00 4.66 0.11
N GLN A 255 -16.85 5.91 0.52
CA GLN A 255 -17.75 7.02 0.14
C GLN A 255 -17.04 8.12 -0.65
N ASN A 256 -15.72 8.16 -0.60
CA ASN A 256 -14.90 9.23 -1.17
C ASN A 256 -13.89 8.66 -2.17
N PRO A 257 -13.43 9.47 -3.13
CA PRO A 257 -12.30 9.09 -3.99
C PRO A 257 -11.02 8.92 -3.16
N LEU A 258 -10.00 8.32 -3.77
CA LEU A 258 -8.64 8.33 -3.26
C LEU A 258 -8.15 9.78 -3.19
N ASP A 259 -7.76 10.23 -2.00
CA ASP A 259 -7.28 11.58 -1.72
C ASP A 259 -6.17 11.53 -0.66
N GLU A 260 -4.93 11.68 -1.11
CA GLU A 260 -3.72 11.72 -0.25
C GLU A 260 -3.63 13.02 0.58
N GLN A 261 -4.42 14.04 0.24
CA GLN A 261 -4.46 15.30 0.98
C GLN A 261 -5.44 15.25 2.15
N HIS A 262 -6.29 14.22 2.23
CA HIS A 262 -7.25 14.06 3.31
C HIS A 262 -6.55 13.89 4.66
N ILE A 263 -7.01 14.62 5.67
CA ILE A 263 -6.49 14.55 7.03
C ILE A 263 -7.40 13.66 7.87
N PHE A 264 -6.91 12.48 8.21
CA PHE A 264 -7.62 11.59 9.14
C PHE A 264 -7.46 12.06 10.57
N GLN A 265 -8.57 12.10 11.30
CA GLN A 265 -8.57 12.50 12.70
C GLN A 265 -8.76 11.27 13.58
N LEU A 266 -7.75 10.98 14.41
CA LEU A 266 -7.79 9.87 15.37
C LEU A 266 -7.93 10.44 16.79
N PRO A 267 -9.02 10.12 17.50
CA PRO A 267 -9.14 10.45 18.92
C PRO A 267 -8.14 9.62 19.73
N VAL A 268 -7.27 10.29 20.47
CA VAL A 268 -6.22 9.65 21.27
C VAL A 268 -6.28 10.15 22.71
N ARG A 269 -6.12 9.24 23.67
CA ARG A 269 -5.97 9.64 25.08
C ARG A 269 -4.58 10.29 25.26
N PRO A 270 -4.45 11.47 25.88
CA PRO A 270 -3.13 12.11 26.05
C PRO A 270 -2.09 11.18 26.70
N THR A 271 -2.52 10.33 27.64
CA THR A 271 -1.65 9.35 28.30
C THR A 271 -1.07 8.30 27.34
N ALA A 272 -1.75 7.99 26.24
CA ALA A 272 -1.33 7.03 25.23
C ALA A 272 -0.13 7.50 24.41
N VAL A 273 -0.01 8.81 24.20
CA VAL A 273 1.00 9.45 23.34
C VAL A 273 1.89 10.40 24.13
N LYS A 274 1.91 10.26 25.45
CA LYS A 274 2.60 11.17 26.38
C LYS A 274 4.09 11.32 26.05
N SER A 275 4.75 10.23 25.68
CA SER A 275 6.15 10.22 25.28
C SER A 275 6.44 11.05 24.03
N LEU A 276 5.45 11.26 23.16
CA LEU A 276 5.63 11.99 21.90
C LEU A 276 5.56 13.51 22.06
N TYR A 277 4.96 14.03 23.14
CA TYR A 277 4.73 15.47 23.28
C TYR A 277 5.24 16.07 24.59
N GLN A 278 5.43 15.29 25.66
CA GLN A 278 5.69 15.88 26.98
C GLN A 278 7.04 16.59 27.08
N SER A 279 8.08 16.06 26.43
CA SER A 279 9.42 16.65 26.38
C SER A 279 9.68 17.46 25.12
N GLU A 280 8.74 17.48 24.17
CA GLU A 280 8.93 18.10 22.87
C GLU A 280 8.47 19.56 22.86
N LYS A 281 9.12 20.37 22.02
CA LYS A 281 8.69 21.75 21.77
C LYS A 281 7.57 21.73 20.73
N PRO A 282 6.38 22.29 21.02
CA PRO A 282 5.29 22.29 20.06
C PRO A 282 5.63 23.16 18.85
N GLN A 283 5.39 22.63 17.65
CA GLN A 283 5.52 23.41 16.40
C GLN A 283 4.53 24.59 16.36
N LYS A 284 3.35 24.39 16.96
CA LYS A 284 2.32 25.41 17.11
C LYS A 284 1.71 25.34 18.51
N TRP A 285 1.69 26.46 19.21
CA TRP A 285 1.00 26.63 20.49
C TRP A 285 -0.06 27.72 20.34
N GLN A 286 -1.29 27.43 20.76
CA GLN A 286 -2.43 28.31 20.56
C GLN A 286 -3.24 28.42 21.85
N VAL A 287 -3.60 29.65 22.23
CA VAL A 287 -4.56 29.94 23.29
C VAL A 287 -5.78 30.62 22.67
N GLU A 288 -6.96 30.12 22.99
CA GLU A 288 -8.24 30.70 22.59
C GLU A 288 -8.98 31.17 23.85
N ILE A 289 -9.31 32.46 23.89
CA ILE A 289 -10.14 33.07 24.94
C ILE A 289 -11.49 33.40 24.32
N SER A 290 -12.56 32.81 24.85
CA SER A 290 -13.91 33.01 24.34
C SER A 290 -14.88 33.40 25.46
N GLY A 291 -15.73 34.40 25.17
CA GLY A 291 -16.83 34.83 26.04
C GLY A 291 -18.18 34.17 25.68
N GLY A 292 -18.17 33.19 24.77
CA GLY A 292 -19.32 32.51 24.17
C GLY A 292 -18.93 31.83 22.85
N GLN A 293 -19.88 31.21 22.13
CA GLN A 293 -19.57 30.42 20.92
C GLN A 293 -19.01 31.24 19.73
N LYS A 294 -19.25 32.56 19.67
CA LYS A 294 -18.95 33.38 18.48
C LYS A 294 -17.91 34.47 18.67
N VAL A 295 -17.70 34.97 19.90
CA VAL A 295 -16.69 35.99 20.17
C VAL A 295 -15.47 35.33 20.79
N LYS A 296 -14.39 35.28 20.02
CA LYS A 296 -13.12 34.69 20.44
C LYS A 296 -11.91 35.53 20.03
N THR A 297 -10.91 35.52 20.89
CA THR A 297 -9.58 36.04 20.64
C THR A 297 -8.61 34.88 20.68
N VAL A 298 -7.82 34.70 19.61
CA VAL A 298 -6.87 33.59 19.49
C VAL A 298 -5.47 34.16 19.37
N TRP A 299 -4.56 33.75 20.25
CA TRP A 299 -3.13 34.03 20.11
C TRP A 299 -2.39 32.73 19.81
N GLN A 300 -1.49 32.77 18.83
CA GLN A 300 -0.75 31.61 18.35
C GLN A 300 0.74 31.94 18.21
N LEU A 301 1.58 31.00 18.66
CA LEU A 301 3.02 30.94 18.42
C LEU A 301 3.33 29.72 17.53
N SER A 302 4.15 29.91 16.50
CA SER A 302 4.53 28.85 15.57
C SER A 302 6.01 28.92 15.20
N ASP A 303 6.63 27.79 14.89
CA ASP A 303 8.01 27.71 14.37
C ASP A 303 8.08 27.83 12.83
N SER A 304 6.91 27.88 12.18
CA SER A 304 6.72 28.01 10.74
C SER A 304 5.68 29.07 10.41
N ALA A 305 5.70 29.55 9.17
CA ALA A 305 4.75 30.54 8.67
C ALA A 305 3.30 30.05 8.90
N PRO A 306 2.46 30.81 9.63
CA PRO A 306 1.12 30.35 9.99
C PRO A 306 0.14 30.36 8.82
N VAL A 307 0.52 30.95 7.68
CA VAL A 307 -0.33 31.13 6.50
C VAL A 307 0.51 31.06 5.22
N ASP A 308 0.12 30.17 4.30
CA ASP A 308 0.92 29.83 3.11
C ASP A 308 1.12 30.99 2.12
N HIS A 309 0.20 31.97 2.10
CA HIS A 309 0.28 33.11 1.19
C HIS A 309 1.12 34.29 1.70
N LEU A 310 1.67 34.20 2.92
CA LEU A 310 2.54 35.24 3.45
C LEU A 310 3.96 35.08 2.87
N SER A 311 4.31 35.94 1.92
CA SER A 311 5.68 36.06 1.44
C SER A 311 6.51 36.86 2.44
N PHE A 312 7.36 36.18 3.21
CA PHE A 312 8.40 36.86 3.97
C PHE A 312 9.49 37.28 2.98
N HIS A 313 9.58 38.58 2.68
CA HIS A 313 10.77 39.10 1.99
C HIS A 313 11.98 38.82 2.91
N LYS A 314 12.82 37.86 2.53
CA LYS A 314 14.17 37.74 3.10
C LYS A 314 14.92 39.01 2.69
N SER A 315 14.90 40.03 3.54
CA SER A 315 15.87 41.11 3.48
C SER A 315 17.25 40.50 3.75
N ASP A 316 18.15 40.62 2.78
CA ASP A 316 19.57 40.26 2.77
C ASP A 316 20.15 39.83 4.13
N VAL A 317 20.18 38.52 4.38
CA VAL A 317 21.14 37.92 5.29
C VAL A 317 22.01 37.02 4.43
N SER A 318 23.18 37.55 4.06
CA SER A 318 24.16 36.90 3.22
C SER A 318 24.49 35.49 3.71
N GLU A 319 24.42 34.53 2.80
CA GLU A 319 24.92 33.15 2.95
C GLU A 319 26.46 33.13 3.06
N LEU A 320 27.02 33.73 4.11
CA LEU A 320 28.46 33.65 4.42
C LEU A 320 28.70 33.74 5.93
N THR A 321 28.30 32.70 6.67
CA THR A 321 29.10 32.23 7.82
C THR A 321 28.84 30.75 8.07
N LEU A 322 29.74 29.91 7.55
CA LEU A 322 30.12 28.65 8.18
C LEU A 322 30.56 28.96 9.62
N ASN A 323 29.69 28.71 10.60
CA ASN A 323 30.06 28.36 11.97
C ASN A 323 28.82 27.86 12.73
N GLY A 324 28.84 26.58 13.11
CA GLY A 324 27.80 25.96 13.93
C GLY A 324 27.84 26.49 15.36
N SER A 325 26.99 27.46 15.67
CA SER A 325 26.46 27.72 17.02
C SER A 325 25.31 28.73 16.92
N LEU A 326 24.10 28.29 17.30
CA LEU A 326 22.83 29.03 17.29
C LEU A 326 22.37 29.54 15.91
N GLU A 327 21.66 28.69 15.17
CA GLU A 327 20.57 29.25 14.34
C GLU A 327 19.50 29.78 15.29
N GLU A 328 19.32 31.10 15.35
CA GLU A 328 18.12 31.69 15.95
C GLU A 328 16.91 31.18 15.18
N ARG A 329 16.22 30.18 15.74
CA ARG A 329 15.01 29.62 15.13
C ARG A 329 13.95 30.72 15.12
N MET A 330 13.67 31.28 13.94
CA MET A 330 12.63 32.29 13.75
C MET A 330 11.30 31.76 14.28
N SER A 331 10.59 32.58 15.05
CA SER A 331 9.26 32.26 15.56
C SER A 331 8.24 33.23 14.97
N PHE A 332 7.08 32.70 14.63
CA PHE A 332 5.97 33.44 14.05
C PHE A 332 4.88 33.59 15.09
N THR A 333 4.38 34.81 15.25
CA THR A 333 3.24 35.09 16.11
C THR A 333 2.06 35.57 15.28
N ASN A 334 0.86 35.11 15.63
CA ASN A 334 -0.38 35.54 15.00
C ASN A 334 -1.45 35.79 16.07
N LEU A 335 -2.23 36.85 15.86
CA LEU A 335 -3.37 37.22 16.70
C LEU A 335 -4.62 37.32 15.83
N VAL A 336 -5.65 36.54 16.16
CA VAL A 336 -6.97 36.61 15.53
C VAL A 336 -7.92 37.30 16.51
N THR A 337 -8.55 38.38 16.05
CA THR A 337 -9.60 39.11 16.77
C THR A 337 -10.86 39.17 15.91
N CYS A 338 -12.01 39.30 16.55
CA CYS A 338 -13.30 39.45 15.86
C CYS A 338 -14.11 40.59 16.48
N SER A 339 -14.99 41.19 15.68
CA SER A 339 -15.92 42.23 16.12
C SER A 339 -17.35 41.77 15.88
N GLN A 340 -18.20 41.88 16.90
CA GLN A 340 -19.62 41.62 16.77
C GLN A 340 -20.33 42.90 16.32
N VAL A 341 -20.95 42.86 15.15
CA VAL A 341 -21.72 43.99 14.59
C VAL A 341 -23.20 43.67 14.68
N HIS A 342 -23.97 44.58 15.28
CA HIS A 342 -25.42 44.48 15.39
C HIS A 342 -26.07 45.32 14.28
N PHE A 343 -26.88 44.68 13.43
CA PHE A 343 -27.74 45.39 12.48
C PHE A 343 -28.96 45.93 13.24
N LYS A 344 -29.23 47.22 13.06
CA LYS A 344 -30.42 47.89 13.61
C LYS A 344 -31.55 47.90 12.62
#